data_AF-A0A661PTQ6-F1
#
_entry.id   AF-A0A661PTQ6-F1
#
_cell.length_a   1.000
_cell.length_b   1.000
_cell.length_c   1.000
_cell.angle_alpha   90.00
_cell.angle_beta   90.00
_cell.angle_gamma   90.00
#
_symmetry.space_group_name_H-M   'P 1'
#
loop_
_entity.id
_entity.type
_entity.pdbx_description
1 polymer ?
#
loop_
_entity_poly.entity_id
_entity_poly.type
_entity_poly.pdbx_seq_one_letter_code
_entity_poly.pdbx_strand_id
1 'polypeptide(L)'
;RRVLVSDLSGRSNIMYKAREYNLDVGNDEQTRKILERIKDLENRGFQFEGAEASFELLVKKTLGTYKPFFNLLGFRVIIEKFRRTRLPLSEATVMLRVDRHVEHTAAIGDGPVEALDKALRNALEKFYPVLKEIKLTDYKVRILSSDRGTKAVTRVLIETSDSSGNKWGTVGVSSNIIEASWQALVDSIEYKLIQDLDEKNEL
;
A
#
# COMPACT_ATOMS: atom_id res chain seq x y z
N ARG A 1 32.08 -21.89 -3.16
CA ARG A 1 31.07 -20.87 -2.80
C ARG A 1 30.04 -21.53 -1.88
N ARG A 2 29.96 -21.16 -0.60
CA ARG A 2 28.89 -21.61 0.31
C ARG A 2 27.69 -20.69 0.09
N VAL A 3 26.65 -21.18 -0.56
CA VAL A 3 25.34 -20.53 -0.48
C VAL A 3 24.86 -20.72 0.96
N LEU A 4 24.65 -19.63 1.69
CA LEU A 4 24.16 -19.70 3.07
C LEU A 4 22.78 -20.36 3.04
N VAL A 5 22.54 -21.34 3.91
CA VAL A 5 21.25 -22.05 4.00
C VAL A 5 20.08 -21.08 4.14
N SER A 6 20.30 -19.91 4.78
CA SER A 6 19.37 -18.78 4.85
C SER A 6 18.92 -18.23 3.48
N ASP A 7 19.81 -18.14 2.50
CA ASP A 7 19.49 -17.65 1.14
C ASP A 7 18.68 -18.70 0.35
N LEU A 8 18.96 -19.99 0.54
CA LEU A 8 18.20 -21.08 -0.07
C LEU A 8 16.79 -21.20 0.52
N SER A 9 16.66 -21.03 1.84
CA SER A 9 15.37 -21.00 2.53
C SER A 9 14.55 -19.77 2.13
N GLY A 10 15.18 -18.59 2.09
CA GLY A 10 14.54 -17.35 1.63
C GLY A 10 14.07 -17.45 0.18
N ARG A 11 14.90 -17.99 -0.71
CA ARG A 11 14.55 -18.22 -2.11
C ARG A 11 13.37 -19.16 -2.24
N SER A 12 13.39 -20.30 -1.56
CA SER A 12 12.30 -21.28 -1.61
C SER A 12 10.97 -20.68 -1.12
N ASN A 13 11.00 -19.90 -0.03
CA ASN A 13 9.81 -19.24 0.49
C ASN A 13 9.24 -18.19 -0.48
N ILE A 14 10.10 -17.42 -1.16
CA ILE A 14 9.64 -16.46 -2.16
C ILE A 14 9.08 -17.17 -3.38
N MET A 15 9.76 -18.20 -3.90
CA MET A 15 9.23 -18.99 -5.02
C MET A 15 7.88 -19.61 -4.67
N TYR A 16 7.72 -20.06 -3.42
CA TYR A 16 6.46 -20.58 -2.91
C TYR A 16 5.37 -19.50 -2.90
N LYS A 17 5.61 -18.34 -2.27
CA LYS A 17 4.64 -17.23 -2.23
C LYS A 17 4.34 -16.68 -3.62
N ALA A 18 5.34 -16.53 -4.47
CA ALA A 18 5.16 -16.10 -5.85
C ALA A 18 4.25 -17.05 -6.62
N ARG A 19 4.42 -18.36 -6.47
CA ARG A 19 3.51 -19.35 -7.07
C ARG A 19 2.10 -19.27 -6.49
N GLU A 20 1.96 -19.03 -5.19
CA GLU A 20 0.65 -18.85 -4.54
C GLU A 20 -0.14 -17.68 -5.14
N TYR A 21 0.56 -16.61 -5.53
CA TYR A 21 -0.03 -15.42 -6.16
C TYR A 21 0.07 -15.40 -7.69
N ASN A 22 0.40 -16.54 -8.33
CA ASN A 22 0.60 -16.64 -9.79
C ASN A 22 1.60 -15.61 -10.37
N LEU A 23 2.61 -15.23 -9.59
CA LEU A 23 3.65 -14.29 -9.99
C LEU A 23 4.83 -15.01 -10.64
N ASP A 24 5.13 -14.63 -11.88
CA ASP A 24 6.39 -14.99 -12.52
C ASP A 24 7.52 -14.13 -11.94
N VAL A 25 8.35 -14.75 -11.09
CA VAL A 25 9.55 -14.11 -10.50
C VAL A 25 10.75 -14.09 -11.45
N GLY A 26 10.55 -14.55 -12.69
CA GLY A 26 11.53 -14.51 -13.75
C GLY A 26 12.72 -15.45 -13.52
N ASN A 27 13.88 -15.05 -14.03
CA ASN A 27 15.10 -15.84 -13.92
C ASN A 27 15.78 -15.72 -12.55
N ASP A 28 16.86 -16.48 -12.36
CA ASP A 28 17.67 -16.50 -11.13
C ASP A 28 18.15 -15.12 -10.68
N GLU A 29 18.49 -14.23 -11.62
CA GLU A 29 18.96 -12.88 -11.30
C GLU A 29 17.81 -12.01 -10.78
N GLN A 30 16.64 -12.09 -11.42
CA GLN A 30 15.42 -11.38 -11.01
C GLN A 30 14.95 -11.83 -9.63
N THR A 31 14.94 -13.14 -9.39
CA THR A 31 14.61 -13.71 -8.07
C THR A 31 15.57 -13.18 -6.98
N ARG A 32 16.87 -13.07 -7.29
CA ARG A 32 17.84 -12.50 -6.35
C ARG A 32 17.60 -11.02 -6.07
N LYS A 33 17.23 -10.22 -7.08
CA LYS A 33 16.87 -8.80 -6.89
C LYS A 33 15.65 -8.64 -5.99
N ILE A 34 14.63 -9.49 -6.17
CA ILE A 34 13.44 -9.51 -5.31
C ILE A 34 13.82 -9.86 -3.87
N LEU A 35 14.65 -10.90 -3.66
CA LEU A 35 15.17 -11.28 -2.34
C LEU A 35 15.90 -10.14 -1.63
N GLU A 36 16.83 -9.49 -2.34
CA GLU A 36 17.60 -8.36 -1.80
C GLU A 36 16.67 -7.20 -1.41
N ARG A 37 15.66 -6.93 -2.23
CA ARG A 37 14.70 -5.87 -1.97
C ARG A 37 13.81 -6.16 -0.76
N ILE A 38 13.35 -7.40 -0.60
CA ILE A 38 12.55 -7.82 0.57
C ILE A 38 13.37 -7.70 1.84
N LYS A 39 14.62 -8.20 1.85
CA LYS A 39 15.51 -8.08 3.01
C LYS A 39 15.75 -6.64 3.41
N ASP A 40 15.95 -5.74 2.45
CA ASP A 40 16.08 -4.30 2.71
C ASP A 40 14.82 -3.72 3.38
N LEU A 41 13.63 -4.06 2.87
CA LEU A 41 12.36 -3.59 3.43
C LEU A 41 12.08 -4.20 4.81
N GLU A 42 12.37 -5.48 5.02
CA GLU A 42 12.23 -6.13 6.33
C GLU A 42 13.13 -5.47 7.38
N ASN A 43 14.37 -5.13 7.04
CA ASN A 43 15.28 -4.37 7.91
C ASN A 43 14.74 -2.97 8.25
N ARG A 44 13.90 -2.39 7.37
CA ARG A 44 13.20 -1.13 7.61
C ARG A 44 11.89 -1.29 8.38
N GLY A 45 11.46 -2.52 8.65
CA GLY A 45 10.30 -2.85 9.45
C GLY A 45 9.10 -3.43 8.68
N PHE A 46 9.19 -3.59 7.36
CA PHE A 46 8.12 -4.21 6.58
C PHE A 46 7.91 -5.67 6.98
N GLN A 47 6.66 -6.13 6.90
CA GLN A 47 6.30 -7.53 6.99
C GLN A 47 5.16 -7.77 6.02
N PHE A 48 5.36 -8.72 5.10
CA PHE A 48 4.44 -9.00 4.01
C PHE A 48 3.38 -10.07 4.34
N GLU A 49 3.36 -10.56 5.58
CA GLU A 49 2.32 -11.47 6.06
C GLU A 49 1.03 -10.68 6.33
N GLY A 50 -0.07 -11.08 5.69
CA GLY A 50 -1.30 -10.29 5.67
C GLY A 50 -1.19 -9.03 4.82
N ALA A 51 -0.17 -8.92 3.96
CA ALA A 51 0.05 -7.79 3.05
C ALA A 51 0.43 -8.26 1.64
N GLU A 52 -0.32 -9.21 1.13
CA GLU A 52 -0.06 -9.95 -0.12
C GLU A 52 -0.08 -9.02 -1.34
N ALA A 53 -0.98 -8.03 -1.36
CA ALA A 53 -1.04 -7.05 -2.45
C ALA A 53 0.21 -6.16 -2.50
N SER A 54 0.74 -5.73 -1.35
CA SER A 54 2.02 -4.99 -1.30
C SER A 54 3.20 -5.87 -1.73
N PHE A 55 3.17 -7.18 -1.45
CA PHE A 55 4.19 -8.11 -1.93
C PHE A 55 4.14 -8.27 -3.46
N GLU A 56 2.95 -8.46 -4.03
CA GLU A 56 2.77 -8.53 -5.48
C GLU A 56 3.25 -7.26 -6.17
N LEU A 57 2.83 -6.09 -5.68
CA LEU A 57 3.29 -4.80 -6.20
C LEU A 57 4.81 -4.65 -6.11
N LEU A 58 5.43 -5.10 -5.02
CA LEU A 58 6.88 -5.09 -4.88
C LEU A 58 7.55 -5.93 -5.98
N VAL A 59 7.03 -7.12 -6.27
CA VAL A 59 7.55 -7.99 -7.33
C VAL A 59 7.41 -7.29 -8.68
N LYS A 60 6.22 -6.80 -9.04
CA LYS A 60 6.00 -6.11 -10.33
C LYS A 60 6.88 -4.85 -10.48
N LYS A 61 7.04 -4.06 -9.40
CA LYS A 61 7.95 -2.90 -9.34
C LYS A 61 9.41 -3.31 -9.53
N THR A 62 9.84 -4.42 -8.93
CA THR A 62 11.23 -4.92 -9.04
C THR A 62 11.55 -5.49 -10.42
N LEU A 63 10.56 -6.10 -11.09
CA LEU A 63 10.70 -6.66 -12.43
C LEU A 63 10.51 -5.63 -13.55
N GLY A 64 10.06 -4.42 -13.23
CA GLY A 64 9.78 -3.37 -14.21
C GLY A 64 8.51 -3.60 -15.02
N THR A 65 7.62 -4.49 -14.57
CA THR A 65 6.32 -4.78 -15.21
C THR A 65 5.20 -3.90 -14.66
N TYR A 66 5.45 -3.20 -13.56
CA TYR A 66 4.51 -2.23 -12.98
C TYR A 66 4.54 -0.89 -13.74
N LYS A 67 3.35 -0.33 -13.98
CA LYS A 67 3.16 1.04 -14.44
C LYS A 67 2.27 1.79 -13.44
N PRO A 68 2.66 2.99 -12.98
CA PRO A 68 1.83 3.78 -12.07
C PRO A 68 0.57 4.27 -12.78
N PHE A 69 -0.57 4.16 -12.11
CA PHE A 69 -1.85 4.68 -12.59
C PHE A 69 -1.98 6.20 -12.33
N PHE A 70 -1.33 6.68 -11.28
CA PHE A 70 -1.33 8.08 -10.88
C PHE A 70 -0.03 8.44 -10.18
N ASN A 71 0.26 9.73 -10.10
CA ASN A 71 1.40 10.27 -9.36
C ASN A 71 0.91 11.22 -8.27
N LEU A 72 1.34 11.02 -7.04
CA LEU A 72 1.13 11.98 -5.97
C LEU A 72 1.92 13.26 -6.27
N LEU A 73 1.24 14.41 -6.28
CA LEU A 73 1.89 15.72 -6.29
C LEU A 73 2.03 16.29 -4.87
N GLY A 74 1.10 15.95 -3.98
CA GLY A 74 1.19 16.22 -2.55
C GLY A 74 -0.14 15.97 -1.85
N PHE A 75 -0.10 15.83 -0.53
CA PHE A 75 -1.30 15.83 0.29
C PHE A 75 -1.09 16.68 1.53
N ARG A 76 -2.19 17.14 2.12
CA ARG A 76 -2.25 17.82 3.41
C ARG A 76 -3.33 17.15 4.25
N VAL A 77 -3.05 16.94 5.53
CA VAL A 77 -4.04 16.49 6.50
C VAL A 77 -4.08 17.47 7.65
N ILE A 78 -5.27 17.97 7.98
CA ILE A 78 -5.54 18.89 9.07
C ILE A 78 -6.46 18.18 10.06
N ILE A 79 -6.11 18.24 11.35
CA ILE A 79 -6.91 17.69 12.43
C ILE A 79 -7.30 18.86 13.34
N GLU A 80 -8.60 19.10 13.46
CA GLU A 80 -9.14 20.17 14.28
C GLU A 80 -9.91 19.60 15.47
N LYS A 81 -9.57 20.07 16.68
CA LYS A 81 -10.28 19.74 17.91
C LYS A 81 -10.95 21.00 18.46
N PHE A 82 -12.23 21.16 18.18
CA PHE A 82 -13.03 22.27 18.70
C PHE A 82 -13.56 21.99 20.10
N ARG A 83 -13.01 22.67 21.11
CA ARG A 83 -13.39 22.53 22.53
C ARG A 83 -13.15 21.10 23.05
N ARG A 84 -13.13 20.89 24.37
CA ARG A 84 -12.86 19.55 24.94
C ARG A 84 -13.94 18.52 24.59
N THR A 85 -15.19 18.98 24.41
CA THR A 85 -16.39 18.12 24.32
C THR A 85 -16.73 17.58 22.92
N ARG A 86 -16.22 18.16 21.83
CA ARG A 86 -16.51 17.68 20.47
C ARG A 86 -15.43 16.73 19.98
N LEU A 87 -15.78 15.61 19.32
CA LEU A 87 -14.77 14.74 18.70
C LEU A 87 -13.88 15.52 17.71
N PRO A 88 -12.59 15.17 17.57
CA PRO A 88 -11.74 15.74 16.53
C PRO A 88 -12.36 15.51 15.15
N LEU A 89 -12.19 16.47 14.25
CA LEU A 89 -12.53 16.34 12.84
C LEU A 89 -11.23 16.33 12.03
N SER A 90 -11.13 15.47 11.04
CA SER A 90 -9.99 15.46 10.12
C SER A 90 -10.43 15.83 8.71
N GLU A 91 -9.68 16.72 8.08
CA GLU A 91 -9.80 17.04 6.66
C GLU A 91 -8.50 16.67 5.96
N ALA A 92 -8.59 15.98 4.84
CA ALA A 92 -7.46 15.71 3.97
C ALA A 92 -7.69 16.34 2.61
N THR A 93 -6.63 16.91 2.05
CA THR A 93 -6.56 17.42 0.69
C THR A 93 -5.50 16.64 -0.07
N VAL A 94 -5.84 16.07 -1.22
CA VAL A 94 -4.94 15.29 -2.07
C VAL A 94 -4.83 15.95 -3.43
N MET A 95 -3.60 16.10 -3.91
CA MET A 95 -3.32 16.55 -5.26
C MET A 95 -2.54 15.47 -6.00
N LEU A 96 -3.08 14.98 -7.11
CA LEU A 96 -2.50 13.90 -7.90
C LEU A 96 -2.56 14.19 -9.40
N ARG A 97 -1.72 13.49 -10.17
CA ARG A 97 -1.72 13.53 -11.63
C ARG A 97 -2.09 12.16 -12.20
N VAL A 98 -3.11 12.12 -13.04
CA VAL A 98 -3.46 10.97 -13.89
C VAL A 98 -3.23 11.38 -15.34
N ASP A 99 -2.28 10.74 -16.01
CA ASP A 99 -1.78 11.16 -17.32
C ASP A 99 -1.41 12.65 -17.37
N ARG A 100 -2.22 13.45 -18.09
CA ARG A 100 -2.05 14.91 -18.24
C ARG A 100 -2.96 15.73 -17.34
N HIS A 101 -3.85 15.09 -16.58
CA HIS A 101 -4.84 15.74 -15.74
C HIS A 101 -4.32 15.83 -14.30
N VAL A 102 -4.46 17.02 -13.70
CA VAL A 102 -4.17 17.23 -12.28
C VAL A 102 -5.50 17.34 -11.54
N GLU A 103 -5.67 16.51 -10.52
CA GLU A 103 -6.81 16.56 -9.62
C GLU A 103 -6.41 17.09 -8.27
N HIS A 104 -7.34 17.83 -7.67
CA HIS A 104 -7.19 18.40 -6.34
C HIS A 104 -8.52 18.23 -5.60
N THR A 105 -8.56 17.29 -4.67
CA THR A 105 -9.77 16.92 -3.93
C THR A 105 -9.55 17.07 -2.45
N ALA A 106 -10.64 17.32 -1.73
CA ALA A 106 -10.65 17.30 -0.28
C ALA A 106 -11.78 16.42 0.24
N ALA A 107 -11.59 15.83 1.42
CA ALA A 107 -12.62 15.06 2.11
C ALA A 107 -12.46 15.15 3.62
N ILE A 108 -13.59 14.95 4.30
CA ILE A 108 -13.69 14.93 5.76
C ILE A 108 -13.88 13.48 6.24
N GLY A 109 -13.23 13.15 7.35
CA GLY A 109 -13.38 11.87 8.04
C GLY A 109 -13.31 12.04 9.56
N ASP A 110 -13.74 10.99 10.27
CA ASP A 110 -13.67 10.92 11.73
C ASP A 110 -12.21 10.81 12.20
N GLY A 111 -11.32 10.35 11.32
CA GLY A 111 -9.88 10.32 11.53
C GLY A 111 -9.08 10.71 10.28
N PRO A 112 -7.78 11.00 10.44
CA PRO A 112 -6.93 11.49 9.37
C PRO A 112 -6.76 10.47 8.23
N VAL A 113 -6.72 9.17 8.56
CA VAL A 113 -6.58 8.09 7.57
C VAL A 113 -7.86 7.95 6.74
N GLU A 114 -9.03 8.02 7.38
CA GLU A 114 -10.31 7.96 6.67
C GLU A 114 -10.49 9.18 5.75
N ALA A 115 -10.16 10.38 6.23
CA ALA A 115 -10.20 11.59 5.42
C ALA A 115 -9.27 11.46 4.20
N LEU A 116 -8.05 10.95 4.41
CA LEU A 116 -7.05 10.76 3.36
C LEU A 116 -7.47 9.72 2.32
N ASP A 117 -8.02 8.58 2.76
CA ASP A 117 -8.60 7.56 1.88
C ASP A 117 -9.74 8.12 1.02
N LYS A 118 -10.70 8.81 1.64
CA LYS A 118 -11.81 9.45 0.90
C LYS A 118 -11.31 10.48 -0.12
N ALA A 119 -10.37 11.34 0.26
CA ALA A 119 -9.82 12.34 -0.64
C ALA A 119 -9.10 11.70 -1.84
N LEU A 120 -8.31 10.66 -1.58
CA LEU A 120 -7.62 9.88 -2.61
C LEU A 120 -8.62 9.21 -3.56
N ARG A 121 -9.64 8.51 -3.04
CA ARG A 121 -10.68 7.89 -3.86
C ARG A 121 -11.45 8.93 -4.69
N ASN A 122 -11.88 10.04 -4.08
CA ASN A 122 -12.56 11.13 -4.80
C ASN A 122 -11.73 11.65 -5.99
N ALA A 123 -10.40 11.72 -5.88
CA ALA A 123 -9.54 12.17 -6.97
C ALA A 123 -9.40 11.14 -8.10
N LEU A 124 -9.54 9.85 -7.79
CA LEU A 124 -9.31 8.76 -8.73
C LEU A 124 -10.59 8.19 -9.36
N GLU A 125 -11.73 8.23 -8.68
CA GLU A 125 -13.00 7.61 -9.12
C GLU A 125 -13.49 8.08 -10.50
N LYS A 126 -13.18 9.33 -10.87
CA LYS A 126 -13.50 9.88 -12.20
C LYS A 126 -12.74 9.20 -13.34
N PHE A 127 -11.55 8.65 -13.06
CA PHE A 127 -10.73 7.94 -14.03
C PHE A 127 -10.89 6.41 -13.90
N TYR A 128 -11.10 5.95 -12.67
CA TYR A 128 -11.22 4.54 -12.33
C TYR A 128 -12.49 4.29 -11.49
N PRO A 129 -13.67 4.17 -12.12
CA PRO A 129 -14.94 4.02 -11.42
C PRO A 129 -15.02 2.78 -10.52
N VAL A 130 -14.22 1.74 -10.81
CA VAL A 130 -14.09 0.51 -10.01
C VAL A 130 -13.71 0.78 -8.55
N LEU A 131 -13.06 1.92 -8.25
CA LEU A 131 -12.68 2.29 -6.88
C LEU A 131 -13.89 2.63 -5.99
N LYS A 132 -15.09 2.78 -6.54
CA LYS A 132 -16.33 2.93 -5.76
C LYS A 132 -16.74 1.64 -5.05
N GLU A 133 -16.24 0.51 -5.52
CA GLU A 133 -16.59 -0.82 -5.03
C GLU A 133 -15.75 -1.25 -3.83
N ILE A 134 -14.64 -0.55 -3.56
CA ILE A 134 -13.71 -0.92 -2.50
C ILE A 134 -13.95 -0.14 -1.21
N LYS A 135 -13.69 -0.79 -0.08
CA LYS A 135 -13.73 -0.18 1.25
C LYS A 135 -12.67 -0.79 2.15
N LEU A 136 -12.12 0.04 3.04
CA LEU A 136 -11.24 -0.41 4.10
C LEU A 136 -12.05 -1.22 5.13
N THR A 137 -11.61 -2.44 5.43
CA THR A 137 -12.28 -3.35 6.37
C THR A 137 -11.53 -3.54 7.68
N ASP A 138 -10.21 -3.35 7.70
CA ASP A 138 -9.40 -3.45 8.91
C ASP A 138 -8.19 -2.51 8.84
N TYR A 139 -7.78 -2.00 10.00
CA TYR A 139 -6.66 -1.08 10.16
C TYR A 139 -5.87 -1.42 11.41
N LYS A 140 -4.63 -1.88 11.25
CA LYS A 140 -3.77 -2.33 12.34
C LYS A 140 -2.46 -1.55 12.33
N VAL A 141 -2.07 -1.06 13.51
CA VAL A 141 -0.82 -0.32 13.72
C VAL A 141 0.08 -1.12 14.66
N ARG A 142 1.35 -1.28 14.28
CA ARG A 142 2.38 -1.85 15.16
C ARG A 142 3.58 -0.91 15.25
N ILE A 143 4.00 -0.64 16.47
CA ILE A 143 5.19 0.15 16.77
C ILE A 143 6.36 -0.82 16.91
N LEU A 144 7.39 -0.68 16.08
CA LEU A 144 8.48 -1.66 15.96
C LEU A 144 9.67 -1.36 16.87
N SER A 145 9.90 -0.08 17.17
CA SER A 145 11.05 0.39 17.95
C SER A 145 10.63 1.45 18.95
N SER A 146 10.34 1.03 20.19
CA SER A 146 9.91 1.92 21.27
C SER A 146 11.05 2.75 21.89
N ASP A 147 12.31 2.42 21.55
CA ASP A 147 13.53 3.07 22.06
C ASP A 147 13.75 4.49 21.53
N ARG A 148 13.05 4.90 20.47
CA ARG A 148 13.16 6.24 19.85
C ARG A 148 11.98 7.17 20.15
N GLY A 149 11.12 6.82 21.11
CA GLY A 149 9.98 7.65 21.51
C GLY A 149 9.04 7.97 20.34
N THR A 150 8.74 9.24 20.09
CA THR A 150 7.85 9.67 18.99
C THR A 150 8.43 9.45 17.58
N LYS A 151 9.71 9.08 17.47
CA LYS A 151 10.36 8.69 16.19
C LYS A 151 10.37 7.18 15.97
N ALA A 152 9.60 6.43 16.76
CA ALA A 152 9.45 5.00 16.60
C ALA A 152 8.99 4.66 15.18
N VAL A 153 9.57 3.62 14.60
CA VAL A 153 9.13 3.14 13.29
C VAL A 153 7.76 2.48 13.48
N THR A 154 6.80 2.96 12.71
CA THR A 154 5.41 2.49 12.73
C THR A 154 5.13 1.71 11.46
N ARG A 155 4.59 0.49 11.63
CA ARG A 155 4.06 -0.33 10.55
C ARG A 155 2.53 -0.26 10.59
N VAL A 156 1.94 0.04 9.45
CA VAL A 156 0.51 0.08 9.23
C VAL A 156 0.14 -1.06 8.29
N LEU A 157 -0.86 -1.84 8.68
CA LEU A 157 -1.48 -2.88 7.86
C LEU A 157 -2.93 -2.50 7.60
N ILE A 158 -3.33 -2.51 6.33
CA ILE A 158 -4.69 -2.20 5.88
C ILE A 158 -5.27 -3.44 5.19
N GLU A 159 -6.46 -3.87 5.60
CA GLU A 159 -7.27 -4.81 4.82
C GLU A 159 -8.33 -4.01 4.05
N THR A 160 -8.48 -4.32 2.77
CA THR A 160 -9.50 -3.75 1.89
C THR A 160 -10.32 -4.88 1.29
N SER A 161 -11.61 -4.62 1.06
CA SER A 161 -12.50 -5.53 0.34
C SER A 161 -13.22 -4.83 -0.78
N ASP A 162 -13.54 -5.54 -1.86
CA ASP A 162 -14.47 -5.08 -2.90
C ASP A 162 -15.90 -5.64 -2.72
N SER A 163 -16.83 -5.21 -3.57
CA SER A 163 -18.23 -5.67 -3.56
C SER A 163 -18.40 -7.14 -3.97
N SER A 164 -17.41 -7.73 -4.65
CA SER A 164 -17.40 -9.14 -5.04
C SER A 164 -16.97 -10.07 -3.90
N GLY A 165 -16.53 -9.50 -2.77
CA GLY A 165 -16.08 -10.23 -1.60
C GLY A 165 -14.60 -10.56 -1.61
N ASN A 166 -13.84 -10.07 -2.60
CA ASN A 166 -12.39 -10.20 -2.61
C ASN A 166 -11.81 -9.35 -1.47
N LYS A 167 -10.73 -9.85 -0.87
CA LYS A 167 -10.02 -9.18 0.21
C LYS A 167 -8.53 -9.21 -0.04
N TRP A 168 -7.86 -8.11 0.27
CA TRP A 168 -6.41 -8.03 0.20
C TRP A 168 -5.85 -7.15 1.30
N GLY A 169 -4.63 -7.49 1.71
CA GLY A 169 -3.87 -6.74 2.70
C GLY A 169 -2.75 -5.93 2.06
N THR A 170 -2.45 -4.77 2.64
CA THR A 170 -1.33 -3.90 2.24
C THR A 170 -0.61 -3.34 3.45
N VAL A 171 0.68 -3.03 3.27
CA VAL A 171 1.56 -2.60 4.36
C VAL A 171 2.32 -1.34 3.99
N GLY A 172 2.43 -0.42 4.95
CA GLY A 172 3.29 0.76 4.88
C GLY A 172 4.10 0.92 6.15
N VAL A 173 5.31 1.48 6.02
CA VAL A 173 6.22 1.63 7.16
C VAL A 173 6.90 2.99 7.11
N SER A 174 6.76 3.73 8.21
CA SER A 174 7.35 5.05 8.36
C SER A 174 7.43 5.44 9.83
N SER A 175 8.32 6.36 10.17
CA SER A 175 8.29 7.05 11.47
C SER A 175 7.11 8.02 11.60
N ASN A 176 6.48 8.38 10.47
CA ASN A 176 5.24 9.14 10.44
C ASN A 176 4.06 8.20 10.10
N ILE A 177 3.12 8.08 11.04
CA ILE A 177 1.96 7.20 10.87
C ILE A 177 1.13 7.55 9.62
N ILE A 178 0.99 8.83 9.26
CA ILE A 178 0.21 9.26 8.09
C ILE A 178 0.91 8.81 6.79
N GLU A 179 2.24 8.87 6.76
CA GLU A 179 3.02 8.38 5.62
C GLU A 179 2.95 6.84 5.51
N ALA A 180 3.01 6.13 6.64
CA ALA A 180 2.81 4.68 6.65
C ALA A 180 1.40 4.29 6.17
N SER A 181 0.37 5.00 6.61
CA SER A 181 -1.00 4.81 6.13
C SER A 181 -1.13 5.12 4.63
N TRP A 182 -0.50 6.20 4.16
CA TRP A 182 -0.51 6.59 2.76
C TRP A 182 0.09 5.51 1.86
N GLN A 183 1.24 4.95 2.23
CA GLN A 183 1.88 3.85 1.48
C GLN A 183 0.94 2.65 1.33
N ALA A 184 0.30 2.22 2.43
CA ALA A 184 -0.64 1.11 2.40
C ALA A 184 -1.89 1.43 1.56
N LEU A 185 -2.46 2.64 1.70
CA LEU A 185 -3.61 3.07 0.90
C LEU A 185 -3.31 3.09 -0.60
N VAL A 186 -2.15 3.63 -0.99
CA VAL A 186 -1.73 3.67 -2.39
C VAL A 186 -1.56 2.25 -2.93
N ASP A 187 -0.83 1.38 -2.22
CA ASP A 187 -0.69 -0.01 -2.65
C ASP A 187 -2.05 -0.70 -2.77
N SER A 188 -3.01 -0.41 -1.88
CA SER A 188 -4.34 -1.03 -1.92
C SER A 188 -5.12 -0.63 -3.17
N ILE A 189 -5.08 0.66 -3.52
CA ILE A 189 -5.73 1.18 -4.71
C ILE A 189 -5.03 0.67 -5.97
N GLU A 190 -3.70 0.74 -6.03
CA GLU A 190 -2.95 0.25 -7.20
C GLU A 190 -3.19 -1.23 -7.45
N TYR A 191 -3.27 -2.04 -6.39
CA TYR A 191 -3.59 -3.44 -6.51
C TYR A 191 -4.96 -3.68 -7.17
N LYS A 192 -6.02 -2.99 -6.71
CA LYS A 192 -7.35 -3.10 -7.34
C LYS A 192 -7.34 -2.68 -8.80
N LEU A 193 -6.60 -1.62 -9.15
CA LEU A 193 -6.50 -1.14 -10.54
C LEU A 193 -5.76 -2.12 -11.44
N ILE A 194 -4.74 -2.83 -10.92
CA ILE A 194 -4.08 -3.92 -11.64
C ILE A 194 -5.05 -5.07 -11.87
N GLN A 195 -5.79 -5.49 -10.85
CA GLN A 195 -6.79 -6.56 -10.99
C GLN A 195 -7.85 -6.22 -12.04
N ASP A 196 -8.43 -5.01 -11.98
CA ASP A 196 -9.43 -4.54 -12.96
C ASP A 196 -8.85 -4.46 -14.39
N LEU A 197 -7.57 -4.12 -14.54
CA LEU A 197 -6.90 -4.11 -15.84
C LEU A 197 -6.65 -5.52 -16.37
N ASP A 198 -6.19 -6.44 -15.53
CA ASP A 198 -5.92 -7.83 -15.88
C ASP A 198 -7.23 -8.54 -16.29
N GLU A 199 -8.31 -8.37 -15.53
CA GLU A 199 -9.65 -8.89 -15.86
C GLU A 199 -10.17 -8.38 -17.22
N LYS A 200 -9.88 -7.13 -17.58
CA LYS A 200 -10.27 -6.56 -18.87
C LYS A 200 -9.44 -7.04 -20.05
N ASN A 201 -8.20 -7.46 -19.82
CA ASN A 201 -7.31 -7.99 -20.87
C ASN A 201 -7.57 -9.48 -21.16
N GLU A 202 -8.25 -10.20 -20.24
CA GLU A 202 -8.65 -11.59 -20.40
C GLU A 202 -10.01 -11.77 -21.13
N LEU A 203 -10.74 -10.68 -21.36
CA LEU A 203 -12.03 -10.61 -22.08
C LEU A 203 -11.84 -10.20 -23.54
#